data_AF-A0A519XJ35-F1
#
_entry.id   AF-A0A519XJ35-F1
#
_cell.length_a   1.000
_cell.length_b   1.000
_cell.length_c   1.000
_cell.angle_alpha   90.00
_cell.angle_beta   90.00
_cell.angle_gamma   90.00
#
_symmetry.space_group_name_H-M   'P 1'
#
loop_
_entity.id
_entity.type
_entity.pdbx_description
1 polymer ?
#
loop_
_entity_poly.entity_id
_entity_poly.type
_entity_poly.pdbx_seq_one_letter_code
_entity_poly.pdbx_strand_id
1 'polypeptide(L)'
;MKHKYILVFLFVMGLSSSCKKFLDTEPTDFYSPVNFYSTADQLQVALNGVYSTMMLERMYGQVHHFNFVSTTDEMLPDRATSNETRGLYYTYDAGHSYVQDCWQYPYIAINNANVLIDNITKPSMDERQRGYIKGQAL
;
A
#
# COMPACT_ATOMS: atom_id res chain seq x y z
N MET A 1 -36.72 -47.96 24.59
CA MET A 1 -36.46 -46.61 25.13
C MET A 1 -35.03 -46.11 24.89
N LYS A 2 -33.99 -46.96 25.00
CA LYS A 2 -32.57 -46.59 24.77
C LYS A 2 -32.27 -46.01 23.37
N HIS A 3 -32.91 -46.49 22.30
CA HIS A 3 -32.69 -45.98 20.93
C HIS A 3 -33.25 -44.56 20.69
N LYS A 4 -34.27 -44.14 21.45
CA LYS A 4 -34.80 -42.77 21.36
C LYS A 4 -33.78 -41.74 21.85
N TYR A 5 -33.04 -42.07 22.92
CA TYR A 5 -31.98 -41.21 23.45
C TYR A 5 -30.76 -41.11 22.53
N ILE A 6 -30.44 -42.19 21.81
CA ILE A 6 -29.34 -42.20 20.81
C ILE A 6 -29.68 -41.29 19.62
N LEU A 7 -30.93 -41.32 19.13
CA LEU A 7 -31.38 -40.45 18.04
C LEU A 7 -31.38 -38.97 18.44
N VAL A 8 -31.79 -38.65 19.66
CA VAL A 8 -31.74 -37.27 20.20
C VAL A 8 -30.30 -36.79 20.34
N PHE A 9 -29.39 -37.65 20.81
CA PHE A 9 -27.98 -37.32 20.94
C PHE A 9 -27.30 -37.06 19.58
N LEU A 10 -27.60 -37.88 18.57
CA LEU A 10 -27.14 -37.67 17.19
C LEU A 10 -27.67 -36.37 16.58
N PHE A 11 -28.93 -36.01 16.86
CA PHE A 11 -29.52 -34.76 16.39
C PHE A 11 -28.84 -33.53 17.03
N VAL A 12 -28.58 -33.56 18.35
CA VAL A 12 -27.87 -32.49 19.06
C VAL A 12 -26.43 -32.35 18.57
N MET A 13 -25.76 -33.45 18.25
CA MET A 13 -24.40 -33.45 17.72
C MET A 13 -24.31 -32.97 16.26
N GLY A 14 -25.39 -33.09 15.48
CA GLY A 14 -25.50 -32.51 14.14
C GLY A 14 -25.63 -30.98 14.17
N LEU A 15 -26.34 -30.43 15.15
CA LEU A 15 -26.57 -28.98 15.30
C LEU A 15 -25.30 -28.20 15.64
N SER A 16 -24.30 -28.81 16.28
CA SER A 16 -23.03 -28.16 16.61
C SER A 16 -22.05 -28.03 15.43
N SER A 17 -22.36 -28.61 14.26
CA SER A 17 -21.48 -28.58 13.08
C SER A 17 -21.77 -27.44 12.08
N SER A 18 -22.91 -26.76 12.16
CA SER A 18 -23.44 -25.96 11.04
C SER A 18 -23.20 -24.44 11.08
N CYS A 19 -22.63 -23.86 12.13
CA CYS A 19 -22.52 -22.39 12.27
C CYS A 19 -21.11 -21.79 12.05
N LYS A 20 -20.19 -22.48 11.36
CA LYS A 20 -18.85 -21.92 11.12
C LYS A 20 -18.85 -20.74 10.15
N LYS A 21 -19.69 -20.76 9.11
CA LYS A 21 -19.72 -19.73 8.05
C LYS A 21 -20.35 -18.39 8.47
N PHE A 22 -21.05 -18.34 9.61
CA PHE A 22 -21.68 -17.10 10.07
C PHE A 22 -20.66 -16.07 10.55
N LEU A 23 -19.49 -16.52 11.02
CA LEU A 23 -18.42 -15.66 11.53
C LEU A 23 -17.35 -15.33 10.48
N ASP A 24 -17.33 -16.04 9.35
CA ASP A 24 -16.45 -15.75 8.20
C ASP A 24 -17.13 -14.74 7.26
N THR A 25 -17.09 -13.46 7.64
CA THR A 25 -17.56 -12.36 6.79
C THR A 25 -16.38 -11.66 6.13
N GLU A 26 -16.39 -11.56 4.81
CA GLU A 26 -15.46 -10.69 4.10
C GLU A 26 -15.96 -9.23 4.10
N PRO A 27 -15.05 -8.23 4.14
CA PRO A 27 -15.41 -6.84 3.97
C PRO A 27 -16.10 -6.59 2.63
N THR A 28 -17.26 -5.96 2.65
CA THR A 28 -18.04 -5.62 1.44
C THR A 28 -17.95 -4.13 1.06
N ASP A 29 -17.50 -3.29 1.99
CA ASP A 29 -17.46 -1.83 1.89
C ASP A 29 -16.05 -1.26 1.67
N PHE A 30 -15.01 -2.07 1.88
CA PHE A 30 -13.63 -1.71 1.55
C PHE A 30 -12.86 -2.86 0.92
N TYR A 31 -11.84 -2.50 0.15
CA TYR A 31 -10.92 -3.46 -0.45
C TYR A 31 -9.92 -3.95 0.59
N SER A 32 -9.83 -5.28 0.73
CA SER A 32 -8.76 -5.95 1.46
C SER A 32 -7.75 -6.53 0.49
N PRO A 33 -6.49 -6.79 0.92
CA PRO A 33 -5.54 -7.51 0.07
C PRO A 33 -6.04 -8.88 -0.41
N VAL A 34 -7.00 -9.48 0.30
CA VAL A 34 -7.60 -10.77 -0.05
C VAL A 34 -8.46 -10.64 -1.31
N ASN A 35 -9.31 -9.61 -1.41
CA ASN A 35 -10.27 -9.46 -2.50
C ASN A 35 -9.85 -8.46 -3.61
N PHE A 36 -8.82 -7.64 -3.38
CA PHE A 36 -8.45 -6.55 -4.30
C PHE A 36 -7.65 -6.96 -5.53
N TYR A 37 -6.74 -7.94 -5.46
CA TYR A 37 -5.79 -8.23 -6.55
C TYR A 37 -6.30 -9.32 -7.52
N SER A 38 -7.60 -9.31 -7.83
CA SER A 38 -8.28 -10.43 -8.48
C SER A 38 -8.37 -10.31 -10.01
N THR A 39 -8.10 -9.12 -10.57
CA THR A 39 -8.14 -8.86 -12.02
C THR A 39 -6.90 -8.11 -12.52
N ALA A 40 -6.66 -8.16 -13.83
CA ALA A 40 -5.58 -7.40 -14.48
C ALA A 40 -5.71 -5.89 -14.25
N ASP A 41 -6.93 -5.36 -14.34
CA ASP A 41 -7.21 -3.94 -14.09
C ASP A 41 -6.90 -3.55 -12.65
N GLN A 42 -7.19 -4.42 -11.69
CA GLN A 42 -6.85 -4.17 -10.28
C GLN A 42 -5.33 -4.14 -10.04
N LEU A 43 -4.56 -4.99 -10.74
CA LEU A 43 -3.09 -4.87 -10.71
C LEU A 43 -2.62 -3.55 -11.31
N GLN A 44 -3.24 -3.09 -12.39
CA GLN A 44 -2.92 -1.80 -12.99
C GLN A 44 -3.27 -0.64 -12.04
N VAL A 45 -4.41 -0.72 -11.35
CA VAL A 45 -4.79 0.27 -10.32
C VAL A 45 -3.79 0.27 -9.17
N ALA A 46 -3.34 -0.90 -8.71
CA ALA A 46 -2.29 -1.00 -7.69
C ALA A 46 -0.98 -0.37 -8.16
N LEU A 47 -0.56 -0.62 -9.40
CA LEU A 47 0.62 0.01 -10.00
C LEU A 47 0.48 1.54 -10.06
N ASN A 48 -0.70 2.04 -10.45
CA ASN A 48 -0.99 3.47 -10.43
C ASN A 48 -0.90 4.05 -9.00
N GLY A 49 -1.25 3.28 -7.97
CA GLY A 49 -1.06 3.65 -6.56
C GLY A 49 0.41 3.79 -6.16
N VAL A 50 1.29 2.91 -6.67
CA VAL A 50 2.76 3.04 -6.51
C VAL A 50 3.22 4.37 -7.09
N TYR A 51 2.89 4.66 -8.35
CA TYR A 51 3.26 5.92 -9.00
C TYR A 51 2.65 7.15 -8.32
N SER A 52 1.39 7.07 -7.89
CA SER A 52 0.73 8.17 -7.18
C SER A 52 1.47 8.56 -5.91
N THR A 53 2.01 7.59 -5.17
CA THR A 53 2.85 7.85 -3.99
C THR A 53 4.11 8.63 -4.37
N MET A 54 4.73 8.28 -5.50
CA MET A 54 5.94 8.95 -6.00
C MET A 54 5.69 10.40 -6.44
N MET A 55 4.49 10.68 -6.93
CA MET A 55 4.09 12.01 -7.41
C MET A 55 3.74 13.01 -6.29
N LEU A 56 3.68 12.56 -5.03
CA LEU A 56 3.39 13.45 -3.90
C LEU A 56 4.44 14.56 -3.77
N GLU A 57 4.02 15.76 -3.33
CA GLU A 57 4.93 16.88 -3.02
C GLU A 57 6.06 16.42 -2.09
N ARG A 58 5.72 15.55 -1.13
CA ARG A 58 6.64 14.97 -0.14
C ARG A 58 7.68 14.01 -0.71
N MET A 59 7.55 13.63 -1.98
CA MET A 59 8.51 12.79 -2.70
C MET A 59 9.02 13.52 -3.96
N TYR A 60 8.81 12.98 -5.16
CA TYR A 60 9.29 13.59 -6.41
C TYR A 60 8.42 14.74 -6.90
N GLY A 61 7.30 15.06 -6.23
CA GLY A 61 6.54 16.26 -6.54
C GLY A 61 7.27 17.55 -6.13
N GLN A 62 8.18 17.49 -5.14
CA GLN A 62 9.02 18.64 -4.75
C GLN A 62 10.19 18.25 -3.86
N VAL A 63 9.94 17.58 -2.73
CA VAL A 63 10.93 17.45 -1.63
C VAL A 63 12.22 16.76 -2.08
N HIS A 64 12.13 15.65 -2.82
CA HIS A 64 13.32 14.89 -3.20
C HIS A 64 14.15 15.55 -4.32
N HIS A 65 13.50 16.30 -5.22
CA HIS A 65 14.19 16.87 -6.39
C HIS A 65 14.53 18.35 -6.24
N PHE A 66 14.01 19.03 -5.22
CA PHE A 66 14.16 20.47 -5.06
C PHE A 66 14.71 20.89 -3.69
N ASN A 67 13.94 20.63 -2.65
CA ASN A 67 14.12 21.19 -1.30
C ASN A 67 15.54 21.06 -0.71
N PHE A 68 16.21 19.93 -0.93
CA PHE A 68 17.53 19.63 -0.35
C PHE A 68 18.68 19.62 -1.36
N VAL A 69 18.37 19.81 -2.65
CA VAL A 69 19.33 19.59 -3.76
C VAL A 69 19.44 20.79 -4.70
N SER A 70 18.51 21.75 -4.65
CA SER A 70 18.50 22.87 -5.61
C SER A 70 19.40 24.03 -5.24
N THR A 71 19.84 24.15 -3.99
CA THR A 71 20.60 25.33 -3.54
C THR A 71 22.10 25.09 -3.70
N THR A 72 22.51 24.97 -4.96
CA THR A 72 23.88 24.86 -5.45
C THR A 72 24.41 26.24 -5.89
N ASP A 73 25.55 26.27 -6.58
CA ASP A 73 26.11 27.47 -7.21
C ASP A 73 25.25 28.01 -8.38
N GLU A 74 24.29 27.23 -8.86
CA GLU A 74 23.37 27.62 -9.96
C GLU A 74 22.10 28.34 -9.47
N MET A 75 21.72 28.17 -8.20
CA MET A 75 20.44 28.67 -7.69
C MET A 75 20.51 29.09 -6.22
N LEU A 76 20.01 30.30 -5.94
CA LEU A 76 19.88 30.84 -4.59
C LEU A 76 18.38 31.01 -4.25
N PRO A 77 17.94 30.57 -3.05
CA PRO A 77 16.55 30.74 -2.64
C PRO A 77 16.23 32.22 -2.37
N ASP A 78 15.14 32.73 -2.96
CA ASP A 78 14.65 34.11 -2.78
C ASP A 78 13.60 34.22 -1.66
N ARG A 79 13.79 33.46 -0.57
CA ARG A 79 12.86 33.45 0.59
C ARG A 79 13.59 33.82 1.86
N ALA A 80 12.96 34.55 2.76
CA ALA A 80 13.57 34.84 4.07
C ALA A 80 13.96 33.55 4.81
N THR A 81 15.08 33.58 5.52
CA THR A 81 15.60 32.52 6.40
C THR A 81 14.71 32.35 7.63
N SER A 82 13.49 31.86 7.45
CA SER A 82 12.65 31.35 8.54
C SER A 82 12.82 29.83 8.66
N ASN A 83 12.49 29.26 9.82
CA ASN A 83 12.49 27.82 10.08
C ASN A 83 11.59 27.01 9.12
N GLU A 84 10.84 27.68 8.25
CA GLU A 84 9.96 27.10 7.23
C GLU A 84 10.63 26.92 5.87
N THR A 85 11.94 27.16 5.76
CA THR A 85 12.66 27.25 4.47
C THR A 85 12.81 25.94 3.68
N ARG A 86 11.99 24.93 3.96
CA ARG A 86 11.85 23.73 3.14
C ARG A 86 13.20 23.01 2.88
N GLY A 87 14.21 23.19 3.73
CA GLY A 87 15.54 22.62 3.51
C GLY A 87 16.53 23.46 2.67
N LEU A 88 16.10 24.57 2.08
CA LEU A 88 16.85 25.33 1.08
C LEU A 88 18.11 26.04 1.62
N TYR A 89 18.14 26.38 2.90
CA TYR A 89 19.26 27.08 3.54
C TYR A 89 20.18 26.16 4.36
N TYR A 90 19.94 24.85 4.35
CA TYR A 90 20.73 23.89 5.14
C TYR A 90 20.81 24.18 6.65
N THR A 91 19.82 24.89 7.20
CA THR A 91 19.69 25.21 8.63
C THR A 91 18.76 24.25 9.39
N TYR A 92 18.51 23.06 8.86
CA TYR A 92 17.60 22.07 9.43
C TYR A 92 18.32 21.09 10.37
N ASP A 93 17.58 20.50 11.29
CA ASP A 93 18.04 19.42 12.17
C ASP A 93 17.30 18.10 11.87
N ALA A 94 17.59 17.07 12.66
CA ALA A 94 16.99 15.75 12.52
C ALA A 94 15.46 15.73 12.80
N GLY A 95 14.91 16.76 13.45
CA GLY A 95 13.48 16.90 13.71
C GLY A 95 12.70 17.55 12.57
N HIS A 96 13.36 17.98 11.49
CA HIS A 96 12.70 18.64 10.38
C HIS A 96 11.79 17.65 9.61
N SER A 97 10.51 18.00 9.46
CA SER A 97 9.50 17.14 8.81
C SER A 97 9.88 16.67 7.40
N TYR A 98 10.39 17.56 6.54
CA TYR A 98 10.86 17.14 5.21
C TYR A 98 12.06 16.20 5.22
N VAL A 99 12.90 16.20 6.27
CA VAL A 99 13.97 15.18 6.43
C VAL A 99 13.34 13.82 6.73
N GLN A 100 12.31 13.78 7.58
CA GLN A 100 11.52 12.56 7.79
C GLN A 100 10.82 12.10 6.50
N ASP A 101 10.25 13.02 5.72
CA ASP A 101 9.56 12.69 4.46
C ASP A 101 10.51 12.05 3.44
N CYS A 102 11.78 12.48 3.42
CA CYS A 102 12.85 11.88 2.61
C CYS A 102 13.11 10.40 2.91
N TRP A 103 12.68 9.92 4.07
CA TRP A 103 12.74 8.51 4.42
C TRP A 103 11.36 7.85 4.27
N GLN A 104 10.34 8.42 4.89
CA GLN A 104 9.03 7.78 5.04
C GLN A 104 8.36 7.46 3.69
N TYR A 105 8.32 8.42 2.75
CA TYR A 105 7.57 8.25 1.51
C TYR A 105 8.19 7.25 0.52
N PRO A 106 9.54 7.20 0.35
CA PRO A 106 10.18 6.10 -0.36
C PRO A 106 9.80 4.74 0.20
N TYR A 107 9.81 4.54 1.52
CA TYR A 107 9.43 3.26 2.11
C TYR A 107 7.94 2.93 1.95
N ILE A 108 7.06 3.93 1.93
CA ILE A 108 5.65 3.71 1.57
C ILE A 108 5.53 3.25 0.11
N ALA A 109 6.23 3.88 -0.82
CA ALA A 109 6.22 3.50 -2.24
C ALA A 109 6.80 2.09 -2.45
N ILE A 110 7.92 1.78 -1.79
CA ILE A 110 8.55 0.45 -1.78
C ILE A 110 7.57 -0.60 -1.23
N ASN A 111 6.90 -0.30 -0.11
CA ASN A 111 5.91 -1.20 0.45
C ASN A 111 4.74 -1.44 -0.51
N ASN A 112 4.22 -0.40 -1.15
CA ASN A 112 3.14 -0.54 -2.13
C ASN A 112 3.57 -1.39 -3.34
N ALA A 113 4.80 -1.21 -3.82
CA ALA A 113 5.38 -2.03 -4.88
C ALA A 113 5.54 -3.49 -4.45
N ASN A 114 6.06 -3.74 -3.24
CA ASN A 114 6.20 -5.10 -2.70
C ASN A 114 4.87 -5.81 -2.57
N VAL A 115 3.83 -5.14 -2.04
CA VAL A 115 2.49 -5.73 -1.93
C VAL A 115 1.91 -6.04 -3.31
N LEU A 116 2.12 -5.18 -4.31
CA LEU A 116 1.74 -5.48 -5.70
C LEU A 116 2.49 -6.72 -6.22
N ILE A 117 3.80 -6.78 -6.04
CA ILE A 117 4.64 -7.91 -6.49
C ILE A 117 4.21 -9.22 -5.81
N ASP A 118 3.93 -9.21 -4.52
CA ASP A 118 3.49 -10.38 -3.76
C ASP A 118 2.14 -10.93 -4.25
N ASN A 119 1.29 -10.06 -4.81
CA ASN A 119 -0.04 -10.41 -5.28
C ASN A 119 -0.12 -10.54 -6.81
N ILE A 120 0.99 -10.36 -7.53
CA ILE A 120 1.00 -10.23 -8.98
C ILE A 120 0.53 -11.48 -9.73
N THR A 121 0.55 -12.65 -9.08
CA THR A 121 0.16 -13.94 -9.66
C THR A 121 -1.30 -14.33 -9.39
N LYS A 122 -2.04 -13.56 -8.58
CA LYS A 122 -3.43 -13.86 -8.23
C LYS A 122 -4.40 -13.91 -9.42
N PRO A 123 -4.39 -12.94 -10.35
CA PRO A 123 -5.34 -12.96 -11.46
C PRO A 123 -4.87 -13.85 -12.62
N SER A 124 -5.82 -14.49 -13.29
CA SER A 124 -5.63 -15.06 -14.63
C SER A 124 -5.64 -13.92 -15.65
N MET A 125 -4.52 -13.71 -16.36
CA MET A 125 -4.35 -12.60 -17.31
C MET A 125 -3.26 -12.93 -18.35
N ASP A 126 -3.03 -12.03 -19.31
CA ASP A 126 -1.90 -12.11 -20.25
C ASP A 126 -0.56 -11.98 -19.50
N GLU A 127 0.33 -12.95 -19.66
CA GLU A 127 1.65 -12.97 -19.01
C GLU A 127 2.59 -11.86 -19.49
N ARG A 128 2.44 -11.38 -20.72
CA ARG A 128 3.17 -10.21 -21.20
C ARG A 128 2.73 -8.96 -20.44
N GLN A 129 1.42 -8.78 -20.26
CA GLN A 129 0.89 -7.67 -19.47
C GLN A 129 1.32 -7.77 -18.01
N ARG A 130 1.29 -8.98 -17.43
CA ARG A 130 1.79 -9.22 -16.06
C ARG A 130 3.28 -8.85 -15.95
N GLY A 131 4.08 -9.23 -16.94
CA GLY A 131 5.49 -8.89 -17.04
C GLY A 131 5.74 -7.39 -17.08
N TYR A 132 4.92 -6.62 -17.81
CA TYR A 132 5.02 -5.15 -17.83
C TYR A 132 4.70 -4.50 -16.48
N ILE A 133 3.67 -4.99 -15.78
CA ILE A 133 3.32 -4.47 -14.45
C ILE A 133 4.44 -4.81 -13.46
N LYS A 134 4.90 -6.06 -13.46
CA LYS A 134 5.99 -6.50 -12.58
C LYS A 134 7.29 -5.73 -12.85
N GLY A 135 7.63 -5.53 -14.13
CA GLY A 135 8.84 -4.82 -14.53
C GLY A 135 8.84 -3.35 -14.13
N GLN A 136 7.67 -2.71 -14.04
CA GLN A 136 7.55 -1.33 -13.55
C GLN A 136 7.61 -1.22 -12.02
N ALA A 137 7.22 -2.28 -11.31
CA ALA A 137 7.24 -2.32 -9.85
C ALA A 137 8.62 -2.67 -9.25
N LEU A 138 9.53 -3.23 -10.05
CA LEU A 138 10.92 -3.57 -9.70
C LEU A 138 11.87 -2.38 -9.94
#